data_AF-A0A7X0HPL1-F1
#
_entry.id   AF-A0A7X0HPL1-F1
#
_cell.length_a   1.000
_cell.length_b   1.000
_cell.length_c   1.000
_cell.angle_alpha   90.00
_cell.angle_beta   90.00
_cell.angle_gamma   90.00
#
_symmetry.space_group_name_H-M   'P 1'
#
loop_
_entity.id
_entity.type
_entity.pdbx_description
1 polymer ?
#
loop_
_entity_poly.entity_id
_entity_poly.type
_entity_poly.pdbx_seq_one_letter_code
_entity_poly.pdbx_strand_id
1 'polypeptide(L)' 'MVDTEKDRLELKINELRNKMIRSAATTGLNSHRTIYHSQELDKLIMIYQKLFYKKRNKRNIV' A
#
# COMPACT_ATOMS: atom_id res chain seq x y z
N MET A 1 -8.10 19.14 7.08
CA MET A 1 -9.25 18.76 6.23
C MET A 1 -8.73 17.78 5.20
N VAL A 2 -9.28 16.56 5.18
CA VAL A 2 -8.90 15.46 4.27
C VAL A 2 -10.10 15.27 3.36
N ASP A 3 -10.16 16.04 2.28
CA ASP A 3 -11.38 16.23 1.48
C ASP A 3 -11.41 15.42 0.18
N THR A 4 -10.39 14.60 -0.10
CA THR A 4 -10.39 13.74 -1.29
C THR A 4 -10.31 12.25 -0.95
N GLU A 5 -10.93 11.43 -1.80
CA GLU A 5 -10.85 9.96 -1.75
C GLU A 5 -9.38 9.48 -1.79
N LYS A 6 -8.53 10.21 -2.51
CA LYS A 6 -7.10 9.98 -2.59
C LYS A 6 -6.44 10.10 -1.21
N ASP A 7 -6.67 11.20 -0.50
CA ASP A 7 -6.05 11.45 0.80
C ASP A 7 -6.49 10.41 1.85
N ARG A 8 -7.76 9.96 1.78
CA ARG A 8 -8.28 8.87 2.63
C ARG A 8 -7.55 7.55 2.35
N LEU A 9 -7.27 7.26 1.08
CA LEU A 9 -6.55 6.06 0.70
C LEU A 9 -5.07 6.13 1.11
N GLU A 10 -4.42 7.29 0.98
CA GLU A 10 -3.04 7.51 1.46
C GLU A 10 -2.92 7.35 2.98
N LEU A 11 -3.89 7.90 3.73
CA LEU A 11 -3.95 7.76 5.18
C LEU A 11 -4.06 6.28 5.59
N LYS A 12 -4.97 5.53 4.93
CA LYS A 12 -5.13 4.10 5.18
C LYS A 12 -3.87 3.29 4.86
N ILE A 13 -3.17 3.61 3.77
CA ILE A 13 -1.89 2.99 3.40
C ILE A 13 -0.85 3.26 4.49
N ASN A 14 -0.74 4.50 4.97
CA ASN A 14 0.22 4.86 6.01
C ASN A 14 -0.07 4.17 7.35
N GLU A 15 -1.34 4.11 7.76
CA GLU A 15 -1.74 3.39 8.97
C GLU A 15 -1.38 1.91 8.90
N LEU A 16 -1.68 1.26 7.77
CA LEU A 16 -1.40 -0.16 7.59
C LEU A 16 0.11 -0.44 7.52
N ARG A 17 0.87 0.43 6.85
CA ARG A 17 2.34 0.39 6.84
C ARG A 17 2.91 0.44 8.26
N ASN A 18 2.42 1.34 9.09
CA ASN A 18 2.85 1.45 10.49
C ASN A 18 2.50 0.20 11.30
N LYS A 19 1.32 -0.40 11.09
CA LYS A 19 0.94 -1.68 11.72
C LYS A 19 1.85 -2.83 11.28
N MET A 20 2.22 -2.88 10.00
CA MET A 20 3.16 -3.87 9.47
C MET A 20 4.54 -3.73 10.12
N ILE A 21 5.10 -2.51 10.16
CA ILE A 21 6.41 -2.23 10.78
C ILE A 21 6.40 -2.64 12.25
N ARG A 22 5.35 -2.28 13.01
CA ARG A 22 5.21 -2.67 14.42
C ARG A 22 5.09 -4.19 14.59
N SER A 23 4.38 -4.87 13.69
CA SER A 23 4.26 -6.32 13.71
C SER A 23 5.59 -7.01 13.38
N ALA A 24 6.33 -6.49 12.39
CA ALA A 24 7.65 -6.97 12.03
C ALA A 24 8.64 -6.81 13.19
N ALA A 25 8.60 -5.67 13.88
CA ALA A 25 9.46 -5.39 15.03
C ALA A 25 9.18 -6.32 16.23
N THR A 26 7.93 -6.74 16.43
CA THR A 26 7.52 -7.57 17.57
C THR A 26 7.53 -9.07 17.29
N THR A 27 7.17 -9.49 16.08
CA THR A 27 6.96 -10.90 15.72
C THR A 27 7.94 -11.41 14.65
N GLY A 28 8.78 -10.53 14.10
CA GLY A 28 9.65 -10.84 12.97
C GLY A 28 8.97 -10.72 11.61
N LEU A 29 9.78 -10.65 10.56
CA LEU A 29 9.32 -10.48 9.18
C LEU A 29 8.58 -11.71 8.64
N ASN A 30 8.95 -12.90 9.11
CA ASN A 30 8.39 -14.18 8.66
C ASN A 30 7.12 -14.58 9.43
N SER A 31 6.65 -13.76 10.36
CA SER A 31 5.44 -14.07 11.09
C SER A 31 4.24 -14.02 10.15
N HIS A 32 3.27 -14.91 10.39
CA HIS A 32 2.02 -14.91 9.63
C HIS A 32 1.32 -13.54 9.66
N ARG A 33 1.41 -12.82 10.80
CA ARG A 33 0.85 -11.46 10.94
C ARG A 33 1.58 -10.44 10.08
N THR A 34 2.91 -10.47 10.04
CA THR A 34 3.69 -9.53 9.22
C THR A 34 3.46 -9.78 7.73
N ILE A 35 3.42 -11.04 7.31
CA ILE A 35 3.10 -11.44 5.93
C ILE A 35 1.69 -10.98 5.54
N TYR A 36 0.70 -11.23 6.41
CA TYR A 36 -0.68 -10.78 6.19
C TYR A 36 -0.77 -9.27 6.00
N HIS A 37 -0.13 -8.49 6.88
CA HIS A 37 -0.10 -7.03 6.75
C HIS A 37 0.61 -6.56 5.47
N SER A 38 1.66 -7.25 5.03
CA SER A 38 2.34 -6.96 3.75
C SER A 38 1.41 -7.16 2.56
N GLN A 39 0.67 -8.27 2.53
CA GLN A 39 -0.26 -8.57 1.44
C GLN A 39 -1.42 -7.57 1.36
N GLU A 40 -1.97 -7.18 2.51
CA GLU A 40 -3.02 -6.15 2.56
C GLU A 40 -2.51 -4.77 2.14
N LEU A 41 -1.26 -4.43 2.51
CA LEU A 41 -0.61 -3.19 2.09
C LEU A 41 -0.41 -3.15 0.57
N ASP A 42 0.05 -4.24 -0.03
CA ASP A 42 0.22 -4.36 -1.48
C ASP A 42 -1.10 -4.18 -2.24
N LYS A 43 -2.21 -4.75 -1.74
CA LYS A 43 -3.54 -4.56 -2.34
C LYS A 43 -3.95 -3.09 -2.34
N LEU A 44 -3.75 -2.39 -1.23
CA LEU A 44 -4.09 -0.96 -1.13
C LEU A 44 -3.21 -0.10 -2.04
N ILE A 45 -1.91 -0.41 -2.12
CA ILE A 45 -0.99 0.26 -3.06
C ILE A 45 -1.42 0.02 -4.50
N MET A 46 -1.81 -1.21 -4.86
CA MET A 46 -2.30 -1.52 -6.21
C MET A 46 -3.57 -0.75 -6.54
N ILE A 47 -4.53 -0.65 -5.60
CA ILE A 47 -5.76 0.14 -5.79
C ILE A 47 -5.40 1.62 -5.99
N TYR A 48 -4.53 2.16 -5.13
CA TYR A 48 -4.07 3.55 -5.25
C TYR A 48 -3.41 3.81 -6.59
N GLN A 49 -2.53 2.91 -7.04
CA GLN A 49 -1.88 3.02 -8.35
C GLN A 49 -2.89 2.96 -9.50
N LYS A 50 -3.86 2.05 -9.47
CA LYS A 50 -4.90 1.95 -10.51
C LYS A 50 -5.77 3.21 -10.59
N LEU A 51 -6.11 3.79 -9.45
CA LEU A 51 -7.01 4.95 -9.38
C LEU A 51 -6.29 6.28 -9.68
N PHE A 52 -5.04 6.43 -9.20
CA PHE A 52 -4.36 7.73 -9.17
C PHE A 52 -3.07 7.80 -9.98
N TYR A 53 -2.47 6.67 -10.36
CA TYR A 53 -1.33 6.63 -11.28
C TYR A 53 -1.77 6.18 -12.67
N LYS A 54 -1.97 7.13 -13.59
CA LYS A 54 -2.06 6.80 -15.02
C LYS A 54 -0.72 6.21 -15.47
N LYS A 55 -0.71 4.95 -15.94
CA LYS A 55 0.40 4.40 -16.73
C LYS A 55 0.73 5.41 -17.83
N ARG A 56 1.92 6.01 -17.79
CA ARG A 56 2.50 6.67 -18.95
C ARG A 56 2.64 5.58 -20.01
N ASN A 57 1.73 5.58 -20.98
CA ASN A 57 1.65 4.58 -22.03
C ASN A 57 2.89 4.74 -22.93
N LYS A 58 4.04 4.22 -22.51
CA LYS A 58 5.16 3.98 -23.43
C LYS A 58 4.81 2.72 -24.22
N ARG A 59 3.98 2.91 -25.24
CA ARG A 59 4.21 2.22 -26.51
C ARG A 59 5.54 2.76 -27.03
N ASN A 60 6.59 1.95 -26.99
CA ASN A 60 7.67 2.08 -27.95
C ASN A 60 8.02 0.68 -28.41
N ILE A 61 7.75 0.50 -29.70
CA ILE A 61 8.14 -0.55 -30.62
C ILE A 61 9.66 -0.70 -30.57
N VAL A 62 10.17 -1.92 -30.41
CA VAL A 62 11.11 -2.62 -31.33
C VAL A 62 10.92 -4.12 -31.08
#